data_AF-E5EZL0-F1
#
_entry.id   AF-E5EZL0-F1
#
_cell.length_a   1.000
_cell.length_b   1.000
_cell.length_c   1.000
_cell.angle_alpha   90.00
_cell.angle_beta   90.00
_cell.angle_gamma   90.00
#
_symmetry.space_group_name_H-M   'P 1'
#
loop_
_entity.id
_entity.type
_entity.pdbx_description
1 polymer ?
#
loop_
_entity_poly.entity_id
_entity_poly.type
_entity_poly.pdbx_seq_one_letter_code
_entity_poly.pdbx_strand_id
1 'polypeptide(L)' 'VWAKGGEGGKKLAEEVIRLVEEPNDFSFSYELEGSIEDKLNQIVQKIYGGKRVVLTAAAQKQAKELEALGFGNCPI' A
#
# COMPACT_ATOMS: atom_id res chain seq x y z
N VAL A 1 -5.83 -24.54 11.74
CA VAL A 1 -4.54 -25.26 11.60
C VAL A 1 -3.85 -25.59 12.93
N TRP A 2 -3.82 -24.69 13.91
CA TRP A 2 -3.06 -24.90 15.17
C TRP A 2 -3.41 -26.19 15.94
N ALA A 3 -4.68 -26.49 16.20
CA ALA A 3 -5.08 -27.67 16.99
C ALA A 3 -5.30 -28.99 16.19
N LYS A 4 -5.42 -28.92 14.86
CA LYS A 4 -5.76 -30.07 13.99
C LYS A 4 -4.83 -30.21 12.78
N GLY A 5 -3.66 -29.58 12.81
CA GLY A 5 -2.76 -29.52 11.65
C GLY A 5 -3.46 -29.05 10.37
N GLY A 6 -3.12 -29.68 9.25
CA GLY A 6 -3.69 -29.37 7.93
C GLY A 6 -5.21 -29.60 7.84
N GLU A 7 -5.77 -30.57 8.58
CA GLU A 7 -7.21 -30.84 8.58
C GLU A 7 -7.99 -29.61 9.06
N GLY A 8 -7.48 -28.92 10.08
CA GLY A 8 -8.06 -27.68 10.60
C GLY A 8 -7.88 -26.44 9.71
N GLY A 9 -7.32 -26.59 8.50
CA GLY A 9 -7.21 -25.53 7.49
C GLY A 9 -7.94 -25.85 6.19
N LYS A 10 -8.52 -27.06 6.04
CA LYS A 10 -9.08 -27.53 4.77
C LYS A 10 -10.14 -26.60 4.18
N LYS A 11 -11.06 -26.09 5.01
CA LYS A 11 -12.09 -25.12 4.57
C LYS A 11 -11.50 -23.80 4.08
N LEU A 12 -10.44 -23.31 4.73
CA LEU A 12 -9.73 -22.11 4.28
C LEU A 12 -9.04 -22.38 2.93
N ALA A 13 -8.42 -23.55 2.77
CA ALA A 13 -7.76 -23.91 1.52
C ALA A 13 -8.77 -24.05 0.36
N GLU A 14 -9.91 -24.70 0.59
CA GLU A 14 -11.01 -24.78 -0.39
C GLU A 14 -11.50 -23.38 -0.80
N GLU A 15 -11.67 -22.47 0.16
CA GLU A 15 -12.09 -21.09 -0.12
C GLU A 15 -11.03 -20.28 -0.86
N VAL A 16 -9.74 -20.46 -0.55
CA VAL A 16 -8.64 -19.81 -1.29
C VAL A 16 -8.60 -20.32 -2.73
N ILE A 17 -8.75 -21.62 -2.97
CA ILE A 17 -8.81 -22.20 -4.33
C ILE A 17 -10.01 -21.60 -5.10
N ARG A 18 -11.16 -21.46 -4.45
CA ARG A 18 -12.34 -20.82 -5.04
C ARG A 18 -12.05 -19.36 -5.45
N LEU A 19 -11.41 -18.57 -4.57
CA LEU A 19 -11.12 -17.16 -4.82
C LEU A 19 -10.06 -16.93 -5.91
N VAL A 20 -9.10 -17.84 -6.08
CA VAL A 20 -8.09 -17.68 -7.16
C VAL A 20 -8.65 -17.96 -8.55
N GLU A 21 -9.81 -18.60 -8.67
CA GLU A 21 -10.52 -18.81 -9.93
C GLU A 21 -11.41 -17.59 -10.30
N GLU A 22 -11.64 -16.66 -9.36
CA GLU A 22 -12.43 -15.45 -9.60
C GLU A 22 -11.60 -14.34 -10.28
N PRO A 23 -12.22 -13.51 -11.14
CA PRO A 23 -11.55 -12.34 -11.67
C PRO A 23 -11.19 -11.37 -10.54
N ASN A 24 -10.00 -10.78 -10.60
CA ASN A 24 -9.57 -9.72 -9.70
C ASN A 24 -9.23 -8.45 -10.47
N ASP A 25 -9.41 -7.30 -9.82
CA ASP A 25 -9.05 -5.98 -10.34
C ASP A 25 -7.94 -5.38 -9.47
N PHE A 26 -6.76 -5.99 -9.54
CA PHE A 26 -5.61 -5.55 -8.76
C PHE A 26 -5.12 -4.18 -9.23
N SER A 27 -4.95 -3.26 -8.28
CA SER A 27 -4.32 -1.96 -8.49
C SER A 27 -3.38 -1.63 -7.33
N PHE A 28 -2.35 -0.83 -7.62
CA PHE A 28 -1.46 -0.33 -6.58
C PHE A 28 -2.15 0.74 -5.73
N SER A 29 -1.68 0.93 -4.50
CA SER A 29 -2.22 1.97 -3.61
C SER A 29 -2.02 3.38 -4.16
N TYR A 30 -0.99 3.60 -4.99
CA TYR A 30 -0.67 4.88 -5.62
C TYR A 30 0.17 4.68 -6.88
N GLU A 31 0.16 5.68 -7.77
CA GLU A 31 1.03 5.76 -8.93
C GLU A 31 2.42 6.30 -8.55
N LEU A 32 3.47 5.91 -9.27
CA LEU A 32 4.83 6.35 -8.94
C LEU A 32 5.05 7.84 -9.19
N GLU A 33 4.31 8.39 -10.16
CA GLU A 33 4.28 9.79 -10.52
C GLU A 33 3.56 10.66 -9.48
N GLY A 34 3.97 11.92 -9.39
CA GLY A 34 3.45 12.90 -8.43
C GLY A 34 4.46 13.21 -7.33
N SER A 35 4.11 14.14 -6.45
CA SER A 35 5.01 14.49 -5.35
C SER A 35 5.09 13.37 -4.31
N ILE A 36 6.18 13.37 -3.54
CA ILE A 36 6.32 12.51 -2.36
C ILE A 36 5.15 12.75 -1.38
N GLU A 37 4.69 14.00 -1.24
CA GLU A 37 3.54 14.35 -0.39
C GLU A 37 2.21 13.79 -0.94
N ASP A 38 2.01 13.79 -2.25
CA ASP A 38 0.81 13.21 -2.87
C ASP A 38 0.74 11.71 -2.63
N LYS A 39 1.86 10.99 -2.80
CA LYS A 39 1.93 9.55 -2.55
C LYS A 39 1.67 9.20 -1.09
N LEU A 40 2.22 9.98 -0.16
CA LEU A 40 1.91 9.85 1.27
C LEU A 40 0.42 10.06 1.55
N ASN A 41 -0.20 11.06 0.93
CA ASN A 41 -1.63 11.31 1.08
C ASN A 41 -2.47 10.13 0.56
N GLN A 42 -2.11 9.54 -0.58
CA GLN A 42 -2.84 8.38 -1.12
C GLN A 42 -2.79 7.18 -0.16
N ILE A 43 -1.63 6.89 0.45
CA ILE A 43 -1.50 5.84 1.46
C ILE A 43 -2.39 6.13 2.67
N VAL A 44 -2.28 7.34 3.22
CA VAL A 44 -3.04 7.74 4.42
C VAL A 44 -4.56 7.65 4.17
N GLN A 45 -5.03 8.09 3.01
CA GLN A 45 -6.45 8.14 2.69
C GLN A 45 -7.01 6.77 2.33
N LYS A 46 -6.32 5.99 1.48
CA LYS A 46 -6.84 4.72 0.95
C LYS A 46 -6.62 3.55 1.90
N ILE A 47 -5.51 3.54 2.65
CA ILE A 47 -5.09 2.39 3.47
C ILE A 47 -5.39 2.62 4.95
N TYR A 48 -5.03 3.79 5.49
CA TYR A 48 -5.20 4.08 6.92
C TYR A 48 -6.50 4.81 7.26
N GLY A 49 -7.25 5.30 6.27
CA GLY A 49 -8.51 6.03 6.48
C GLY A 49 -8.35 7.41 7.12
N GLY A 50 -7.15 7.99 7.04
CA GLY A 50 -6.88 9.34 7.55
C GLY A 50 -7.26 10.44 6.55
N LYS A 51 -7.33 11.70 7.02
CA LYS A 51 -7.73 12.84 6.16
C LYS A 51 -6.61 13.29 5.20
N ARG A 52 -5.39 13.44 5.73
CA ARG A 52 -4.19 13.87 4.99
C ARG A 52 -2.94 13.65 5.85
N VAL A 53 -1.77 13.63 5.21
CA VAL A 53 -0.49 13.76 5.91
C VAL A 53 -0.28 15.20 6.36
N VAL A 54 0.44 15.38 7.48
CA VAL A 54 0.94 16.69 7.92
C VAL A 54 2.44 16.55 8.13
N LEU A 55 3.21 17.14 7.21
CA LEU A 55 4.66 17.10 7.26
C LEU A 55 5.21 18.26 8.10
N THR A 56 6.26 17.98 8.87
CA THR A 56 7.05 19.03 9.50
C THR A 56 7.81 19.83 8.44
N ALA A 57 8.23 21.06 8.77
CA ALA A 57 9.00 21.89 7.84
C ALA A 57 10.29 21.20 7.36
N ALA A 58 10.95 20.43 8.23
CA ALA A 58 12.14 19.64 7.88
C ALA A 58 11.81 18.53 6.87
N ALA A 59 10.70 17.81 7.07
CA ALA A 59 10.27 16.75 6.16
C ALA A 59 9.86 17.29 4.78
N GLN A 60 9.17 18.43 4.73
CA GLN A 60 8.83 19.10 3.47
C GLN A 60 10.09 19.51 2.70
N LYS A 61 11.13 19.99 3.39
CA LYS A 61 12.41 20.34 2.78
C LYS A 61 13.10 19.11 2.19
N GLN A 62 13.17 18.01 2.95
CA GLN A 62 13.78 16.76 2.51
C GLN A 62 13.04 16.14 1.32
N ALA A 63 11.71 16.17 1.31
CA ALA A 63 10.91 15.68 0.19
C ALA A 63 11.27 16.42 -1.12
N LYS A 64 11.35 17.75 -1.06
CA LYS A 64 11.76 18.57 -2.22
C LYS A 64 13.18 18.30 -2.68
N GLU A 65 14.11 18.08 -1.74
CA GLU A 65 15.50 17.72 -2.07
C GLU A 65 15.57 16.37 -2.78
N LEU A 66 14.83 15.35 -2.31
CA LEU A 66 14.77 14.03 -2.94
C LEU A 66 14.15 14.09 -4.35
N GLU A 67 13.09 14.87 -4.53
CA GLU A 67 12.49 15.10 -5.84
C GLU A 67 13.47 15.77 -6.81
N ALA A 68 14.20 16.80 -6.35
CA ALA A 68 15.21 17.49 -7.15
C ALA A 68 16.41 16.59 -7.53
N LEU A 69 16.73 15.61 -6.69
CA LEU A 69 17.76 14.60 -6.95
C LEU A 69 17.29 13.47 -7.88
N GLY A 70 16.02 13.49 -8.32
CA GLY A 70 15.45 12.49 -9.23
C GLY A 70 14.86 11.26 -8.54
N PHE A 71 14.78 11.24 -7.20
CA PHE A 71 14.12 10.17 -6.44
C PHE A 71 12.60 10.36 -6.33
N GLY A 72 12.07 11.40 -6.95
CA GLY A 72 10.64 11.76 -6.89
C GLY A 72 9.70 10.64 -7.35
N ASN A 73 10.13 9.74 -8.24
CA ASN A 73 9.30 8.63 -8.74
C ASN A 73 9.58 7.28 -8.04
N CYS A 74 10.37 7.26 -6.97
CA CYS A 74 10.53 6.06 -6.17
C CYS A 74 9.27 5.78 -5.33
N PRO A 75 8.95 4.50 -5.03
CA PRO A 75 7.95 4.15 -4.02
C PRO A 75 8.28 4.75 -2.65
N ILE A 76 7.24 4.99 -1.86
CA ILE A 76 7.29 5.39 -0.44
C ILE A 76 7.37 4.16 0.46
#